data_AF-A0A4S4K408-F1
#
_entry.id   AF-A0A4S4K408-F1
#
_cell.length_a   1.000
_cell.length_b   1.000
_cell.length_c   1.000
_cell.angle_alpha   90.00
_cell.angle_beta   90.00
_cell.angle_gamma   90.00
#
_symmetry.space_group_name_H-M   'P 1'
#
loop_
_entity.id
_entity.type
_entity.pdbx_description
1 polymer ?
#
loop_
_entity_poly.entity_id
_entity_poly.type
_entity_poly.pdbx_seq_one_letter_code
_entity_poly.pdbx_strand_id
1 'polypeptide(L)'
;MIDIVSSMQNKITFVLSRIALHLLLMEAESAVIPPTKQLKPDILNEVRHDFNFIINFKALQDAHEQEFEVDAEGNVVGEDKNQEACPDKPLGGNRRIRAQFGRKRTHNEQIIVAPCGVIIARATFYGAEAIHSVAEFIKRTYYADYRPDHIFFDNNCCLKLSVKDDPFFKNIGLTVDVFHFKCKHSTKDLFCQQNCNPAAYPELMRNDGGWYFNSSIAEQTNVWIAGYNAIC
;
A
#
# COMPACT_ATOMS: atom_id res chain seq x y z
N MET A 1 18.25 -16.71 -18.62
CA MET A 1 16.95 -16.42 -17.98
C MET A 1 17.12 -15.67 -16.65
N ILE A 2 18.24 -15.85 -15.93
CA ILE A 2 18.60 -15.08 -14.72
C ILE A 2 18.93 -13.60 -15.04
N ASP A 3 19.49 -13.32 -16.22
CA ASP A 3 19.96 -11.96 -16.57
C ASP A 3 18.85 -10.91 -16.76
N ILE A 4 17.66 -11.29 -17.26
CA ILE A 4 16.57 -10.33 -17.51
C ILE A 4 15.94 -9.90 -16.18
N VAL A 5 15.70 -10.84 -15.28
CA VAL A 5 15.07 -10.54 -13.98
C VAL A 5 16.01 -9.70 -13.11
N SER A 6 17.32 -10.01 -13.10
CA SER A 6 18.32 -9.21 -12.39
C SER A 6 18.51 -7.81 -13.01
N SER A 7 18.49 -7.70 -14.35
CA SER A 7 18.56 -6.41 -15.06
C SER A 7 17.37 -5.49 -14.76
N MET A 8 16.17 -6.05 -14.57
CA MET A 8 14.95 -5.28 -14.29
C MET A 8 14.87 -4.76 -12.84
N GLN A 9 15.61 -5.34 -11.89
CA GLN A 9 15.54 -4.95 -10.47
C GLN A 9 16.00 -3.50 -10.23
N ASN A 10 16.98 -3.02 -10.98
CA ASN A 10 17.48 -1.65 -10.85
C ASN A 10 16.69 -0.64 -11.72
N LYS A 11 15.79 -1.13 -12.57
CA LYS A 11 15.07 -0.33 -13.56
C LYS A 11 13.66 0.02 -13.14
N ILE A 12 13.09 -0.69 -12.18
CA ILE A 12 11.72 -0.49 -11.72
C ILE A 12 11.73 -0.21 -10.23
N THR A 13 10.83 0.65 -9.79
CA THR A 13 10.62 0.94 -8.38
C THR A 13 9.16 1.22 -8.11
N PHE A 14 8.67 0.84 -6.93
CA PHE A 14 7.35 1.17 -6.42
C PHE A 14 7.44 2.23 -5.32
N VAL A 15 6.58 3.23 -5.38
CA VAL A 15 6.39 4.27 -4.36
C VAL A 15 5.03 4.03 -3.74
N LEU A 16 4.98 3.91 -2.41
CA LEU A 16 3.78 3.47 -1.70
C LEU A 16 3.49 4.35 -0.51
N SER A 17 2.20 4.62 -0.31
CA SER A 17 1.69 5.27 0.89
C SER A 17 0.82 4.31 1.71
N ARG A 18 0.83 4.52 3.03
CA ARG A 18 0.10 3.72 4.03
C ARG A 18 -1.44 3.70 3.83
N ILE A 19 -1.99 4.50 2.91
CA ILE A 19 -3.43 4.60 2.66
C ILE A 19 -3.93 3.58 1.62
N ALA A 20 -3.04 2.88 0.91
CA ALA A 20 -3.41 1.92 -0.13
C ALA A 20 -3.98 0.58 0.37
N LEU A 21 -4.15 0.36 1.69
CA LEU A 21 -4.60 -0.90 2.29
C LEU A 21 -6.01 -1.36 1.83
N HIS A 22 -6.82 -0.48 1.24
CA HIS A 22 -8.20 -0.81 0.95
C HIS A 22 -8.43 -1.55 -0.39
N LEU A 23 -7.40 -1.84 -1.19
CA LEU A 23 -7.59 -2.01 -2.63
C LEU A 23 -7.18 -3.32 -3.28
N LEU A 24 -6.98 -4.40 -2.53
CA LEU A 24 -6.78 -5.73 -3.13
C LEU A 24 -7.78 -6.82 -2.71
N LEU A 25 -8.94 -6.46 -2.17
CA LEU A 25 -9.99 -7.44 -1.87
C LEU A 25 -10.67 -8.03 -3.12
N MET A 26 -10.39 -7.54 -4.33
CA MET A 26 -11.15 -7.92 -5.55
C MET A 26 -10.33 -8.66 -6.64
N GLU A 27 -9.00 -8.79 -6.51
CA GLU A 27 -8.21 -9.57 -7.48
C GLU A 27 -8.22 -11.09 -7.22
N ALA A 28 -8.56 -11.55 -6.01
CA ALA A 28 -8.82 -12.99 -5.80
C ALA A 28 -10.03 -13.50 -6.59
N GLU A 29 -10.99 -12.64 -6.90
CA GLU A 29 -12.25 -13.05 -7.55
C GLU A 29 -12.25 -12.84 -9.07
N SER A 30 -11.41 -11.94 -9.61
CA SER A 30 -11.47 -11.51 -11.01
C SER A 30 -10.31 -11.95 -11.89
N ALA A 31 -9.30 -12.62 -11.34
CA ALA A 31 -8.40 -13.42 -12.15
C ALA A 31 -9.22 -14.58 -12.74
N VAL A 32 -9.74 -14.38 -13.96
CA VAL A 32 -10.14 -15.48 -14.83
C VAL A 32 -8.90 -16.34 -14.98
N ILE A 33 -8.84 -17.41 -14.18
CA ILE A 33 -7.89 -18.50 -14.34
C ILE A 33 -8.08 -18.94 -15.80
N PRO A 34 -7.07 -18.78 -16.68
CA PRO A 34 -7.20 -19.30 -18.03
C PRO A 34 -7.53 -20.79 -17.90
N PRO A 35 -8.55 -21.31 -18.61
CA PRO A 35 -8.91 -22.71 -18.51
C PRO A 35 -7.85 -23.51 -19.26
N THR A 36 -6.69 -23.74 -18.66
CA THR A 36 -5.69 -24.80 -18.92
C THR A 36 -4.36 -24.50 -18.22
N LYS A 37 -4.34 -24.78 -16.91
CA LYS A 37 -3.32 -25.56 -16.18
C LYS A 37 -3.63 -25.34 -14.71
N GLN A 38 -4.18 -26.36 -14.06
CA GLN A 38 -4.39 -26.34 -12.62
C GLN A 38 -3.05 -25.99 -11.95
N LEU A 39 -2.98 -24.82 -11.29
CA LEU A 39 -1.87 -24.51 -10.41
C LEU A 39 -1.82 -25.61 -9.34
N LYS A 40 -0.60 -26.03 -8.97
CA LYS A 40 -0.42 -27.06 -7.94
C LYS A 40 -1.12 -26.61 -6.63
N PRO A 41 -1.76 -27.54 -5.91
CA PRO A 41 -2.55 -27.21 -4.70
C PRO A 41 -1.73 -26.47 -3.63
N ASP A 42 -0.43 -26.67 -3.59
CA ASP A 42 0.48 -26.02 -2.64
C ASP A 42 0.55 -24.49 -2.86
N ILE A 43 0.61 -24.04 -4.12
CA ILE A 43 0.64 -22.61 -4.48
C ILE A 43 -0.71 -21.95 -4.17
N LEU A 44 -1.81 -22.69 -4.37
CA LEU A 44 -3.16 -22.21 -4.06
C LEU A 44 -3.35 -22.01 -2.55
N ASN A 45 -2.73 -22.88 -1.74
CA ASN A 45 -2.75 -22.79 -0.28
C ASN A 45 -1.87 -21.66 0.25
N GLU A 46 -0.70 -21.42 -0.33
CA GLU A 46 0.15 -20.25 0.00
C GLU A 46 -0.57 -18.94 -0.29
N VAL A 47 -1.15 -18.79 -1.49
CA VAL A 47 -1.95 -17.60 -1.85
C VAL A 47 -3.11 -17.41 -0.88
N ARG A 48 -3.85 -18.47 -0.54
CA ARG A 48 -4.98 -18.39 0.40
C ARG A 48 -4.54 -18.07 1.84
N HIS A 49 -3.37 -18.53 2.25
CA HIS A 49 -2.78 -18.22 3.54
C HIS A 49 -2.37 -16.74 3.63
N ASP A 50 -1.75 -16.21 2.57
CA ASP A 50 -1.43 -14.78 2.45
C ASP A 50 -2.69 -13.91 2.48
N PHE A 51 -3.77 -14.34 1.81
CA PHE A 51 -5.06 -13.66 1.87
C PHE A 51 -5.66 -13.60 3.29
N ASN A 52 -5.65 -14.71 4.03
CA ASN A 52 -6.16 -14.74 5.41
C ASN A 52 -5.26 -13.94 6.37
N PHE A 53 -3.95 -13.93 6.13
CA PHE A 53 -3.01 -13.09 6.87
C PHE A 53 -3.32 -11.61 6.68
N ILE A 54 -3.55 -11.17 5.44
CA ILE A 54 -3.88 -9.78 5.08
C ILE A 54 -5.23 -9.34 5.67
N ILE A 55 -6.26 -10.20 5.65
CA ILE A 55 -7.57 -9.89 6.26
C ILE A 55 -7.46 -9.68 7.77
N ASN A 56 -6.73 -10.56 8.48
CA ASN A 56 -6.53 -10.40 9.92
C ASN A 56 -5.70 -9.16 10.25
N PHE A 57 -4.79 -8.77 9.36
CA PHE A 57 -3.97 -7.57 9.52
C PHE A 57 -4.77 -6.27 9.37
N LYS A 58 -5.78 -6.25 8.49
CA LYS A 58 -6.70 -5.12 8.33
C LYS A 58 -7.45 -4.79 9.63
N ALA A 59 -7.84 -5.81 10.40
CA ALA A 59 -8.47 -5.63 11.71
C ALA A 59 -7.52 -5.03 12.77
N LEU A 60 -6.21 -5.25 12.64
CA LEU A 60 -5.19 -4.66 13.52
C LEU A 60 -4.87 -3.20 13.16
N GLN A 61 -5.08 -2.80 11.91
CA GLN A 61 -4.72 -1.47 11.41
C GLN A 61 -5.73 -0.37 11.80
N ASP A 62 -6.98 -0.74 12.08
CA ASP A 62 -8.01 0.17 12.61
C ASP A 62 -7.89 0.39 14.13
N ALA A 63 -6.93 -0.25 14.81
CA ALA A 63 -6.73 -0.17 16.27
C ALA A 63 -5.91 1.05 16.75
N HIS A 64 -5.95 2.18 16.04
CA HIS A 64 -5.19 3.37 16.43
C HIS A 64 -5.82 4.17 17.58
N GLU A 65 -7.13 4.01 17.78
CA GLU A 65 -7.88 4.54 18.91
C GLU A 65 -8.68 3.41 19.55
N GLN A 66 -8.40 3.13 20.81
CA GLN A 66 -9.17 2.16 21.58
C GLN A 66 -9.96 2.91 22.67
N GLU A 67 -11.27 2.68 22.69
CA GLU A 67 -12.14 3.16 23.76
C GLU A 67 -12.12 2.15 24.91
N PHE A 68 -11.87 2.67 26.11
CA PHE A 68 -11.98 1.92 27.36
C PHE A 68 -13.05 2.57 28.22
N GLU A 69 -13.89 1.73 28.85
CA GLU A 69 -14.77 2.19 29.92
C GLU A 69 -13.99 2.20 31.23
N VAL A 70 -14.13 3.29 31.99
CA VAL A 70 -13.57 3.41 33.33
C VAL A 70 -14.65 3.56 34.39
N ASP A 71 -14.37 2.98 35.56
CA ASP A 71 -15.16 3.15 36.78
C ASP A 71 -14.99 4.57 37.37
N ALA A 72 -15.66 4.82 38.51
CA ALA A 72 -15.63 6.12 39.17
C ALA A 72 -14.24 6.45 39.75
N GLU A 73 -13.43 5.42 40.01
CA GLU A 73 -12.08 5.44 40.56
C GLU A 73 -10.99 5.58 39.47
N GLY A 74 -11.35 5.40 38.20
CA GLY A 74 -10.48 5.56 37.03
C GLY A 74 -9.81 4.27 36.53
N ASN A 75 -10.26 3.09 36.97
CA ASN A 75 -9.74 1.80 36.51
C ASN A 75 -10.47 1.31 35.26
N VAL A 76 -9.74 0.62 34.37
CA VAL A 76 -10.31 0.03 33.14
C VAL A 76 -11.18 -1.18 33.50
N VAL A 77 -12.45 -1.15 33.08
CA VAL A 77 -13.41 -2.24 33.30
C VAL A 77 -13.40 -3.16 32.08
N GLY A 78 -13.16 -4.47 32.28
CA GLY A 78 -13.20 -5.46 31.20
C GLY A 78 -14.61 -5.76 30.71
N GLU A 79 -14.75 -6.27 29.47
CA GLU A 79 -16.03 -6.79 28.96
C GLU A 79 -16.40 -8.12 29.63
N ASP A 80 -16.85 -8.08 30.88
CA ASP A 80 -17.43 -9.27 31.53
C ASP A 80 -18.84 -9.52 30.96
N LYS A 81 -18.97 -10.58 30.14
CA LYS A 81 -20.23 -11.01 29.49
C LYS A 81 -21.27 -11.61 30.46
N ASN A 82 -21.07 -11.51 31.77
CA ASN A 82 -22.03 -11.94 32.78
C ASN A 82 -22.39 -10.78 33.71
N GLN A 83 -23.32 -9.92 33.26
CA GLN A 83 -23.92 -8.93 34.14
C GLN A 83 -25.03 -9.61 34.97
N GLU A 84 -24.68 -10.11 36.16
CA GLU A 84 -25.65 -10.12 37.26
C GLU A 84 -25.89 -8.67 37.69
N ALA A 85 -27.15 -8.28 37.79
CA ALA A 85 -27.57 -6.90 38.05
C ALA A 85 -27.20 -6.47 39.48
N CYS A 86 -26.11 -5.71 39.62
CA CYS A 86 -25.79 -5.00 40.87
C CYS A 86 -26.68 -3.75 41.01
N PRO A 87 -27.29 -3.49 42.19
CA PRO A 87 -28.31 -2.44 42.37
C PRO A 87 -27.78 -1.00 42.39
N ASP A 88 -26.46 -0.79 42.35
CA ASP A 88 -25.86 0.55 42.50
C ASP A 88 -25.14 1.00 41.22
N LYS A 89 -25.87 1.12 40.11
CA LYS A 89 -25.34 1.82 38.91
C LYS A 89 -25.26 3.32 39.23
N PRO A 90 -24.07 3.94 39.22
CA PRO A 90 -23.95 5.37 39.49
C PRO A 90 -24.70 6.19 38.41
N LEU A 91 -25.42 7.22 38.85
CA LEU A 91 -26.21 8.13 38.00
C LEU A 91 -25.35 8.89 36.97
N GLY A 92 -24.06 9.08 37.26
CA GLY A 92 -23.07 9.53 36.29
C GLY A 92 -22.50 8.32 35.58
N GLY A 93 -23.04 7.98 34.41
CA GLY A 93 -22.65 6.78 33.65
C GLY A 93 -21.14 6.64 33.41
N ASN A 94 -20.72 5.43 33.02
CA ASN A 94 -19.31 5.08 32.77
C ASN A 94 -18.63 6.12 31.89
N ARG A 95 -17.48 6.63 32.34
CA ARG A 95 -16.67 7.53 31.53
C ARG A 95 -15.93 6.71 30.48
N ARG A 96 -15.92 7.20 29.25
CA ARG A 96 -15.12 6.61 28.17
C ARG A 96 -13.84 7.39 28.03
N ILE A 97 -12.70 6.71 28.14
CA ILE A 97 -11.40 7.26 27.80
C ILE A 97 -10.94 6.66 26.48
N ARG A 98 -10.44 7.54 25.61
CA ARG A 98 -9.80 7.17 24.35
C ARG A 98 -8.29 7.18 24.54
N ALA A 99 -7.67 6.03 24.37
CA ALA A 99 -6.22 5.97 24.28
C ALA A 99 -5.82 6.01 22.80
N GLN A 100 -4.99 7.00 22.45
CA GLN A 100 -4.36 7.07 21.14
C GLN A 100 -2.99 6.43 21.24
N PHE A 101 -2.87 5.21 20.75
CA PHE A 101 -1.58 4.48 20.68
C PHE A 101 -0.83 4.76 19.38
N GLY A 102 -1.39 5.62 18.50
CA GLY A 102 -0.80 6.01 17.22
C GLY A 102 -0.19 7.42 17.20
N ARG A 103 0.51 7.75 16.11
CA ARG A 103 1.18 9.04 15.89
C ARG A 103 0.18 10.12 15.42
N LYS A 104 -0.08 11.12 16.26
CA LYS A 104 -1.07 12.20 16.01
C LYS A 104 -0.79 13.14 14.82
N ARG A 105 0.47 13.28 14.38
CA ARG A 105 0.88 14.29 13.38
C ARG A 105 1.40 13.73 12.06
N THR A 106 1.57 12.41 11.97
CA THR A 106 2.03 11.75 10.75
C THR A 106 0.83 11.38 9.91
N HIS A 107 0.83 11.77 8.64
CA HIS A 107 -0.21 11.37 7.71
C HIS A 107 0.06 9.93 7.23
N ASN A 108 1.24 9.69 6.68
CA ASN A 108 1.65 8.37 6.22
C ASN A 108 3.17 8.19 6.29
N GLU A 109 3.59 6.93 6.26
CA GLU A 109 4.95 6.56 5.89
C GLU A 109 4.94 6.32 4.39
N GLN A 110 5.83 7.00 3.67
CA GLN A 110 6.09 6.76 2.26
C GLN A 110 7.30 5.84 2.15
N ILE A 111 7.20 4.81 1.33
CA ILE A 111 8.31 3.90 1.07
C ILE A 111 8.56 3.75 -0.42
N ILE A 112 9.82 3.45 -0.73
CA ILE A 112 10.30 3.12 -2.06
C ILE A 112 10.77 1.67 -2.02
N VAL A 113 10.21 0.82 -2.86
CA VAL A 113 10.40 -0.63 -2.81
C VAL A 113 10.85 -1.13 -4.18
N ALA A 114 11.88 -1.97 -4.19
CA ALA A 114 12.35 -2.67 -5.38
C ALA A 114 11.37 -3.81 -5.76
N PRO A 115 11.36 -4.29 -7.01
CA PRO A 115 10.54 -5.44 -7.41
C PRO A 115 10.81 -6.75 -6.66
N CYS A 116 11.96 -6.85 -5.99
CA CYS A 116 12.30 -7.97 -5.12
C CYS A 116 11.78 -7.81 -3.67
N GLY A 117 11.06 -6.73 -3.35
CA GLY A 117 10.52 -6.47 -2.01
C GLY A 117 11.48 -5.76 -1.05
N VAL A 118 12.70 -5.45 -1.50
CA VAL A 118 13.66 -4.67 -0.70
C VAL A 118 13.19 -3.22 -0.60
N ILE A 119 13.07 -2.71 0.62
CA ILE A 119 12.81 -1.29 0.89
C ILE A 119 14.10 -0.51 0.61
N ILE A 120 14.08 0.36 -0.40
CA ILE A 120 15.20 1.21 -0.81
C ILE A 120 15.25 2.47 0.06
N ALA A 121 14.09 3.10 0.27
CA ALA A 121 14.00 4.32 1.07
C ALA A 121 12.66 4.40 1.80
N ARG A 122 12.66 5.16 2.89
CA ARG A 122 11.48 5.45 3.72
C ARG A 122 11.51 6.92 4.13
N ALA A 123 10.35 7.57 4.11
CA ALA A 123 10.17 8.91 4.65
C ALA A 123 8.81 9.06 5.33
N THR A 124 8.79 9.75 6.47
CA THR A 124 7.55 10.11 7.14
C THR A 124 6.98 11.39 6.54
N PHE A 125 5.73 11.34 6.10
CA PHE A 125 5.01 12.50 5.56
C PHE A 125 4.06 13.03 6.63
N TYR A 126 4.15 14.34 6.90
CA TYR A 126 3.38 15.02 7.95
C TYR A 126 2.22 15.80 7.32
N GLY A 127 1.02 15.65 7.90
CA GLY A 127 -0.18 16.39 7.49
C GLY A 127 -0.85 15.94 6.19
N ALA A 128 -0.09 15.67 5.13
CA ALA A 128 -0.63 15.23 3.84
C ALA A 128 0.38 14.47 2.98
N GLU A 129 -0.15 13.64 2.08
CA GLU A 129 0.62 13.07 0.96
C GLU A 129 0.66 14.04 -0.22
N ALA A 130 1.44 15.12 -0.07
CA ALA A 130 1.56 16.12 -1.13
C ALA A 130 2.42 15.58 -2.29
N ILE A 131 1.94 15.73 -3.53
CA ILE A 131 2.63 15.29 -4.75
C ILE A 131 4.06 15.86 -4.85
N HIS A 132 4.24 17.13 -4.50
CA HIS A 132 5.56 17.75 -4.49
C HIS A 132 6.51 17.09 -3.48
N SER A 133 6.00 16.69 -2.31
CA SER A 133 6.78 15.95 -1.31
C SER A 133 7.19 14.57 -1.83
N VAL A 134 6.33 13.90 -2.61
CA VAL A 134 6.66 12.63 -3.29
C VAL A 134 7.76 12.85 -4.33
N ALA A 135 7.64 13.89 -5.17
CA ALA A 135 8.66 14.21 -6.17
C ALA A 135 10.04 14.48 -5.53
N GLU A 136 10.05 15.29 -4.46
CA GLU A 136 11.26 15.59 -3.70
C GLU A 136 11.84 14.34 -3.02
N PHE A 137 11.00 13.46 -2.48
CA PHE A 137 11.42 12.21 -1.87
C PHE A 137 12.09 11.27 -2.89
N ILE A 138 11.55 11.18 -4.11
CA ILE A 138 12.15 10.40 -5.21
C ILE A 138 13.53 10.99 -5.57
N LYS A 139 13.65 12.30 -5.75
CA LYS A 139 14.92 12.97 -6.06
C LYS A 139 15.99 12.80 -4.98
N ARG A 140 15.58 12.80 -3.71
CA ARG A 140 16.50 12.55 -2.59
C ARG A 140 16.99 11.11 -2.54
N THR A 141 16.16 10.18 -2.99
CA THR A 141 16.50 8.75 -3.00
C THR A 141 17.41 8.40 -4.16
N TYR A 142 17.11 8.89 -5.36
CA TYR A 142 17.86 8.59 -6.57
C TYR A 142 18.70 9.78 -7.02
N TYR A 143 20.02 9.58 -7.01
CA TYR A 143 20.96 10.54 -7.60
C TYR A 143 20.99 10.36 -9.13
N ALA A 144 21.10 11.47 -9.87
CA ALA A 144 20.97 11.59 -11.34
C ALA A 144 21.09 10.30 -12.18
N ASP A 145 22.27 9.67 -12.23
CA ASP A 145 22.55 8.52 -13.11
C ASP A 145 22.03 7.17 -12.59
N TYR A 146 21.55 7.11 -11.34
CA TYR A 146 21.05 5.91 -10.67
C TYR A 146 19.53 5.89 -10.51
N ARG A 147 18.82 6.68 -11.33
CA ARG A 147 17.36 6.68 -11.37
C ARG A 147 16.81 5.43 -12.08
N PRO A 148 15.68 4.89 -11.63
CA PRO A 148 15.02 3.80 -12.34
C PRO A 148 14.45 4.28 -13.69
N ASP A 149 14.31 3.35 -14.62
CA ASP A 149 13.63 3.58 -15.90
C ASP A 149 12.11 3.77 -15.68
N HIS A 150 11.53 3.10 -14.67
CA HIS A 150 10.12 3.19 -14.32
C HIS A 150 9.90 3.37 -12.81
N ILE A 151 8.99 4.28 -12.48
CA ILE A 151 8.48 4.47 -11.12
C ILE A 151 6.99 4.22 -11.15
N PHE A 152 6.55 3.28 -10.33
CA PHE A 152 5.15 2.98 -10.10
C PHE A 152 4.67 3.68 -8.84
N PHE A 153 3.57 4.41 -8.97
CA PHE A 153 2.92 5.13 -7.88
C PHE A 153 1.45 5.24 -8.22
N ASP A 154 0.57 5.02 -7.25
CA ASP A 154 -0.88 5.04 -7.44
C ASP A 154 -1.36 6.40 -7.97
N ASN A 155 -0.78 7.49 -7.50
CA ASN A 155 -1.11 8.84 -7.94
C ASN A 155 -0.10 9.41 -8.96
N ASN A 156 0.45 8.55 -9.82
CA ASN A 156 1.36 9.00 -10.87
C ASN A 156 0.71 9.95 -11.87
N CYS A 157 -0.62 9.90 -12.03
CA CYS A 157 -1.34 10.82 -12.92
C CYS A 157 -1.21 12.28 -12.43
N CYS A 158 -1.29 12.54 -11.12
CA CYS A 158 -0.96 13.86 -10.58
C CYS A 158 0.54 14.14 -10.55
N LEU A 159 1.38 13.15 -10.21
CA LEU A 159 2.83 13.34 -10.19
C LEU A 159 3.36 13.76 -11.56
N LYS A 160 3.04 13.00 -12.62
CA LYS A 160 3.45 13.26 -14.00
C LYS A 160 3.09 14.66 -14.47
N LEU A 161 1.88 15.13 -14.11
CA LEU A 161 1.45 16.49 -14.45
C LEU A 161 2.28 17.55 -13.72
N SER A 162 2.59 17.32 -12.44
CA SER A 162 3.36 18.27 -11.61
C SER A 162 4.84 18.36 -11.99
N VAL A 163 5.43 17.27 -12.49
CA VAL A 163 6.87 17.18 -12.83
C VAL A 163 7.14 17.22 -14.34
N LYS A 164 6.15 17.60 -15.15
CA LYS A 164 6.25 17.56 -16.63
C LYS A 164 7.44 18.34 -17.19
N ASP A 165 7.79 19.45 -16.54
CA ASP A 165 8.87 20.36 -16.95
C ASP A 165 10.18 20.09 -16.18
N ASP A 166 10.21 19.04 -15.35
CA ASP A 166 11.34 18.69 -14.50
C ASP A 166 12.32 17.76 -15.22
N PRO A 167 13.58 18.19 -15.46
CA PRO A 167 14.57 17.38 -16.16
C PRO A 167 14.93 16.08 -15.45
N PHE A 168 14.73 16.00 -14.12
CA PHE A 168 15.02 14.79 -13.36
C PHE A 168 14.14 13.61 -13.80
N PHE A 169 12.85 13.90 -14.03
CA PHE A 169 11.85 12.90 -14.44
C PHE A 169 11.80 12.70 -15.95
N LYS A 170 12.62 13.43 -16.71
CA LYS A 170 12.79 13.21 -18.13
C LYS A 170 13.31 11.80 -18.36
N ASN A 171 12.64 11.06 -19.25
CA ASN A 171 12.92 9.67 -19.59
C ASN A 171 12.61 8.64 -18.48
N ILE A 172 11.89 9.03 -17.41
CA ILE A 172 11.32 8.06 -16.46
C ILE A 172 9.86 7.77 -16.85
N GLY A 173 9.54 6.48 -17.01
CA GLY A 173 8.16 6.00 -17.12
C GLY A 173 7.45 6.13 -15.78
N LEU A 174 6.47 7.03 -15.71
CA LEU A 174 5.64 7.22 -14.50
C LEU A 174 4.30 6.54 -14.74
N THR A 175 4.19 5.28 -14.33
CA THR A 175 3.03 4.43 -14.56
C THR A 175 2.26 4.18 -13.28
N VAL A 176 0.95 4.07 -13.35
CA VAL A 176 0.19 3.48 -12.24
C VAL A 176 0.27 1.96 -12.35
N ASP A 177 0.00 1.21 -11.27
CA ASP A 177 -0.10 -0.24 -11.39
C ASP A 177 -1.32 -0.64 -12.25
N VAL A 178 -1.29 -1.86 -12.78
CA VAL A 178 -2.30 -2.37 -13.73
C VAL A 178 -3.70 -2.39 -13.12
N PHE A 179 -3.81 -2.70 -11.83
CA PHE A 179 -5.08 -2.72 -11.12
C PHE A 179 -5.59 -1.30 -10.90
N HIS A 180 -4.74 -0.40 -10.41
CA HIS A 180 -5.10 1.01 -10.23
C HIS A 180 -5.54 1.64 -11.55
N PHE A 181 -4.85 1.33 -12.65
CA PHE A 181 -5.24 1.76 -13.98
C PHE A 181 -6.65 1.28 -14.38
N LYS A 182 -6.97 0.01 -14.13
CA LYS A 182 -8.24 -0.61 -14.54
C LYS A 182 -9.41 -0.25 -13.63
N CYS A 183 -9.17 -0.16 -12.33
CA CYS A 183 -10.22 -0.13 -11.31
C CYS A 183 -10.39 1.24 -10.64
N LYS A 184 -9.41 2.14 -10.74
CA LYS A 184 -9.43 3.43 -10.04
C LYS A 184 -9.46 4.66 -10.93
N HIS A 185 -8.94 4.56 -12.14
CA HIS A 185 -9.09 5.64 -13.09
C HIS A 185 -10.36 5.52 -13.91
N SER A 186 -11.01 6.67 -14.08
CA SER A 186 -12.07 6.78 -15.07
C SER A 186 -11.48 6.56 -16.46
N THR A 187 -12.18 5.81 -17.30
CA THR A 187 -11.84 5.71 -18.74
C THR A 187 -11.93 7.06 -19.47
N LYS A 188 -12.55 8.06 -18.84
CA LYS A 188 -12.63 9.44 -19.33
C LYS A 188 -11.41 10.30 -18.97
N ASP A 189 -10.54 9.84 -18.06
CA ASP A 189 -9.29 10.52 -17.73
C ASP A 189 -8.25 10.26 -18.83
N LEU A 190 -8.34 11.04 -19.91
CA LEU A 190 -7.47 10.91 -21.07
C LEU A 190 -6.00 11.11 -20.73
N PHE A 191 -5.68 11.98 -19.77
CA PHE A 191 -4.30 12.24 -19.38
C PHE A 191 -3.67 10.98 -18.80
N CYS A 192 -4.35 10.35 -17.85
CA CYS A 192 -3.88 9.14 -17.19
C CYS A 192 -3.77 7.97 -18.19
N GLN A 193 -4.77 7.81 -19.07
CA GLN A 193 -4.78 6.80 -20.13
C GLN A 193 -3.59 6.92 -21.09
N GLN A 194 -3.19 8.15 -21.42
CA GLN A 194 -2.11 8.40 -22.37
C GLN A 194 -0.72 8.36 -21.73
N ASN A 195 -0.60 8.74 -20.45
CA ASN A 195 0.70 9.00 -19.84
C ASN A 195 1.11 7.96 -18.79
N CYS A 196 0.14 7.28 -18.17
CA CYS A 196 0.39 6.43 -16.99
C CYS A 196 -0.01 4.96 -17.21
N ASN A 197 -0.42 4.59 -18.42
CA ASN A 197 -0.75 3.21 -18.77
C ASN A 197 0.51 2.33 -18.85
N PRO A 198 0.68 1.32 -17.98
CA PRO A 198 1.85 0.44 -18.03
C PRO A 198 1.91 -0.41 -19.31
N ALA A 199 0.79 -0.67 -19.99
CA ALA A 199 0.75 -1.42 -21.25
C ALA A 199 1.32 -0.62 -22.44
N ALA A 200 1.58 0.69 -22.26
CA ALA A 200 2.25 1.51 -23.26
C ALA A 200 3.77 1.28 -23.32
N TYR A 201 4.32 0.45 -22.43
CA TYR A 201 5.77 0.20 -22.28
C TYR A 201 6.06 -1.29 -22.54
N PRO A 202 6.38 -1.69 -23.79
CA PRO A 202 6.58 -3.09 -24.16
C PRO A 202 7.68 -3.80 -23.37
N GLU A 203 8.70 -3.07 -22.91
CA GLU A 203 9.79 -3.56 -22.07
C GLU A 203 9.33 -4.10 -20.71
N LEU A 204 8.13 -3.73 -20.27
CA LEU A 204 7.50 -4.22 -19.05
C LEU A 204 6.73 -5.53 -19.25
N MET A 205 6.45 -5.89 -20.51
CA MET A 205 5.58 -7.00 -20.89
C MET A 205 6.36 -8.16 -21.50
N ARG A 206 5.98 -9.37 -21.12
CA ARG A 206 6.48 -10.63 -21.70
C ARG A 206 5.79 -10.90 -23.04
N ASN A 207 6.45 -11.71 -23.86
CA ASN A 207 5.90 -12.17 -25.15
C ASN A 207 4.58 -12.97 -25.02
N ASP A 208 4.30 -13.53 -23.84
CA ASP A 208 3.07 -14.28 -23.55
C ASP A 208 1.90 -13.39 -23.08
N GLY A 209 2.10 -12.07 -23.02
CA GLY A 209 1.12 -11.11 -22.52
C GLY A 209 1.14 -10.93 -21.00
N GLY A 210 2.04 -11.62 -20.28
CA GLY A 210 2.27 -11.43 -18.85
C GLY A 210 3.21 -10.25 -18.54
N TRP A 211 3.44 -9.98 -17.25
CA TRP A 211 4.31 -8.89 -16.77
C TRP A 211 5.66 -9.42 -16.28
N TYR A 212 6.75 -8.69 -16.52
CA TYR A 212 8.07 -9.04 -15.97
C TYR A 212 8.21 -8.77 -14.47
N PHE A 213 7.38 -7.89 -13.92
CA PHE A 213 7.36 -7.51 -12.51
C PHE A 213 6.06 -7.96 -11.83
N ASN A 214 6.09 -8.01 -10.50
CA ASN A 214 4.91 -8.22 -9.68
C ASN A 214 4.67 -7.00 -8.80
N SER A 215 3.66 -6.18 -9.10
CA SER A 215 3.34 -5.01 -8.26
C SER A 215 2.74 -5.38 -6.90
N SER A 216 2.26 -6.62 -6.69
CA SER A 216 1.69 -7.02 -5.39
C SER A 216 2.73 -7.07 -4.27
N ILE A 217 4.02 -7.20 -4.60
CA ILE A 217 5.11 -7.11 -3.62
C ILE A 217 5.12 -5.78 -2.87
N ALA A 218 4.70 -4.73 -3.56
CA ALA A 218 4.63 -3.39 -3.04
C ALA A 218 3.58 -3.32 -1.91
N GLU A 219 2.38 -3.85 -2.17
CA GLU A 219 1.31 -3.90 -1.17
C GLU A 219 1.64 -4.85 -0.01
N GLN A 220 2.22 -6.03 -0.26
CA GLN A 220 2.66 -6.94 0.80
C GLN A 220 3.68 -6.26 1.74
N THR A 221 4.61 -5.48 1.18
CA THR A 221 5.59 -4.71 1.97
C THR A 221 4.89 -3.61 2.79
N ASN A 222 3.89 -2.95 2.21
CA ASN A 222 3.09 -1.92 2.89
C ASN A 222 2.32 -2.51 4.09
N VAL A 223 1.66 -3.65 3.89
CA VAL A 223 1.00 -4.43 4.95
C VAL A 223 2.03 -4.75 6.03
N TRP A 224 3.15 -5.41 5.69
CA TRP A 224 4.17 -5.78 6.68
C TRP A 224 4.66 -4.58 7.53
N ILE A 225 4.98 -3.44 6.90
CA ILE A 225 5.38 -2.22 7.63
C ILE A 225 4.25 -1.69 8.51
N ALA A 226 3.00 -1.74 8.05
CA ALA A 226 1.91 -1.12 8.77
C ALA A 226 1.63 -1.76 10.13
N GLY A 227 1.81 -3.07 10.26
CA GLY A 227 1.70 -3.78 11.54
C GLY A 227 2.98 -3.70 12.36
N TYR A 228 4.15 -3.57 11.74
CA TYR A 228 5.35 -3.19 12.50
C TYR A 228 5.16 -1.84 13.20
N ASN A 229 4.60 -0.86 12.48
CA ASN A 229 4.25 0.45 13.04
C ASN A 229 3.11 0.41 14.09
N ALA A 230 2.37 -0.70 14.22
CA ALA A 230 1.36 -0.87 15.26
C ALA A 230 1.93 -1.44 16.57
N ILE A 231 3.17 -1.97 16.54
CA ILE A 231 3.86 -2.55 17.70
C ILE A 231 4.64 -1.47 18.51
N CYS A 232 4.84 -0.27 17.95
CA CYS A 232 5.65 0.80 18.54
C CYS A 232 4.84 2.07 18.85
#